data_AF-A0A800M9S6-F1
#
_entry.id   AF-A0A800M9S6-F1
#
_cell.length_a   1.000
_cell.length_b   1.000
_cell.length_c   1.000
_cell.angle_alpha   90.00
_cell.angle_beta   90.00
_cell.angle_gamma   90.00
#
_symmetry.space_group_name_H-M   'P 1'
#
loop_
_entity.id
_entity.type
_entity.pdbx_description
1 polymer ?
#
loop_
_entity_poly.entity_id
_entity_poly.type
_entity_poly.pdbx_seq_one_letter_code
_entity_poly.pdbx_strand_id
1 'polypeptide(L)'
;MEEEFSNFTGVYLSYLNDIFLRDYIENYKRTEGVYYLKGTFTVTHSRKLTKSDLFTKGTVLSGNCDDFPKAYIELILPSTFSTPYTSIPLGRKFSLQNEDFSCLLHVRKPSEESICFTLIPITYDDFSVSKTRSIKINPPTALNIDGAWPLINDSDLKSKIEPKKPS
;
A
#
# COMPACT_ATOMS: atom_id res chain seq x y z
N MET A 1 11.79 5.15 -11.09
CA MET A 1 10.54 4.48 -10.65
C MET A 1 9.32 5.09 -11.34
N GLU A 2 9.00 6.38 -11.17
CA GLU A 2 7.84 6.98 -11.86
C GLU A 2 7.94 6.87 -13.40
N GLU A 3 9.06 7.22 -14.02
CA GLU A 3 9.27 7.11 -15.48
C GLU A 3 9.23 5.66 -16.00
N GLU A 4 9.58 4.70 -15.15
CA GLU A 4 9.60 3.28 -15.49
C GLU A 4 8.16 2.76 -15.57
N PHE A 5 7.32 3.08 -14.58
CA PHE A 5 5.93 2.62 -14.53
C PHE A 5 4.93 3.52 -15.26
N SER A 6 5.27 4.78 -15.56
CA SER A 6 4.37 5.70 -16.28
C SER A 6 4.03 5.20 -17.68
N ASN A 7 4.98 4.50 -18.32
CA ASN A 7 4.87 3.98 -19.68
C ASN A 7 4.22 2.59 -19.77
N PHE A 8 4.04 1.88 -18.65
CA PHE A 8 3.45 0.55 -18.66
C PHE A 8 1.92 0.62 -18.68
N THR A 9 1.31 0.02 -19.70
CA THR A 9 -0.15 -0.08 -19.84
C THR A 9 -0.56 -1.47 -20.34
N GLY A 10 -1.83 -1.83 -20.12
CA GLY A 10 -2.42 -3.06 -20.64
C GLY A 10 -1.72 -4.34 -20.15
N VAL A 11 -1.52 -5.27 -21.08
CA VAL A 11 -1.05 -6.65 -20.81
C VAL A 11 0.31 -6.68 -20.09
N TYR A 12 1.21 -5.77 -20.42
CA TYR A 12 2.55 -5.77 -19.83
C TYR A 12 2.53 -5.40 -18.34
N LEU A 13 1.68 -4.44 -17.94
CA LEU A 13 1.51 -4.09 -16.53
C LEU A 13 0.91 -5.27 -15.73
N SER A 14 -0.07 -5.97 -16.30
CA SER A 14 -0.63 -7.18 -15.69
C SER A 14 0.43 -8.26 -15.49
N TYR A 15 1.27 -8.51 -16.50
CA TYR A 15 2.37 -9.47 -16.39
C TYR A 15 3.39 -9.10 -15.29
N LEU A 16 3.77 -7.82 -15.17
CA LEU A 16 4.64 -7.37 -14.09
C LEU A 16 4.01 -7.54 -12.72
N ASN A 17 2.72 -7.25 -12.59
CA ASN A 17 1.99 -7.45 -11.34
C ASN A 17 1.94 -8.92 -10.91
N ASP A 18 1.78 -9.84 -11.86
CA ASP A 18 1.84 -11.28 -11.60
C ASP A 18 3.23 -11.69 -11.09
N ILE A 19 4.30 -11.12 -11.65
CA ILE A 19 5.68 -11.34 -11.17
C ILE A 19 5.83 -10.83 -9.74
N PHE A 20 5.43 -9.59 -9.45
CA PHE A 20 5.59 -8.99 -8.12
C PHE A 20 4.87 -9.80 -7.04
N LEU A 21 3.62 -10.19 -7.29
CA LEU A 21 2.86 -11.02 -6.35
C LEU A 21 3.48 -12.40 -6.20
N ARG A 22 3.92 -13.02 -7.30
CA ARG A 22 4.59 -14.32 -7.25
C ARG A 22 5.88 -14.26 -6.44
N ASP A 23 6.71 -13.25 -6.65
CA ASP A 23 7.97 -13.10 -5.93
C ASP A 23 7.72 -12.93 -4.43
N TYR A 24 6.69 -12.16 -4.04
CA TYR A 24 6.26 -12.11 -2.65
C TYR A 24 5.86 -13.49 -2.09
N ILE A 25 5.02 -14.24 -2.80
CA ILE A 25 4.56 -15.58 -2.40
C ILE A 25 5.74 -16.57 -2.28
N GLU A 26 6.71 -16.47 -3.19
CA GLU A 26 7.91 -17.30 -3.20
C GLU A 26 8.97 -16.82 -2.18
N ASN A 27 8.68 -15.77 -1.39
CA ASN A 27 9.59 -15.12 -0.43
C ASN A 27 10.87 -14.59 -1.10
N TYR A 28 10.72 -13.95 -2.25
CA TYR A 28 11.78 -13.29 -3.02
C TYR A 28 12.99 -14.20 -3.28
N LYS A 29 12.75 -15.48 -3.56
CA LYS A 29 13.79 -16.43 -4.00
C LYS A 29 14.54 -15.94 -5.23
N ARG A 30 13.88 -15.12 -6.05
CA ARG A 30 14.46 -14.35 -7.14
C ARG A 30 14.53 -12.90 -6.65
N THR A 31 15.74 -12.35 -6.60
CA THR A 31 15.98 -10.99 -6.10
C THR A 31 16.08 -9.96 -7.22
N GLU A 32 16.04 -10.40 -8.47
CA GLU A 32 15.99 -9.52 -9.64
C GLU A 32 14.63 -8.80 -9.67
N GLY A 33 14.64 -7.48 -9.53
CA GLY A 33 13.42 -6.67 -9.69
C GLY A 33 12.57 -6.48 -8.41
N VAL A 34 13.16 -6.59 -7.22
CA VAL A 34 12.48 -6.17 -5.98
C VAL A 34 12.55 -4.65 -5.83
N TYR A 35 11.40 -3.99 -5.84
CA TYR A 35 11.30 -2.54 -5.69
C TYR A 35 10.79 -2.17 -4.31
N TYR A 36 11.48 -1.22 -3.66
CA TYR A 36 11.06 -0.62 -2.40
C TYR A 36 10.71 0.84 -2.61
N LEU A 37 9.59 1.29 -2.04
CA LEU A 37 9.18 2.68 -2.09
C LEU A 37 9.47 3.40 -0.77
N LYS A 38 10.03 4.61 -0.89
CA LYS A 38 10.20 5.56 0.22
C LYS A 38 9.48 6.87 -0.13
N GLY A 39 9.15 7.65 0.89
CA GLY A 39 8.54 8.96 0.71
C GLY A 39 7.69 9.39 1.90
N THR A 40 7.11 10.57 1.80
CA THR A 40 6.12 11.06 2.77
C THR A 40 4.75 11.07 2.13
N PHE A 41 3.76 10.58 2.87
CA PHE A 41 2.41 10.37 2.38
C PHE A 41 1.39 10.91 3.37
N THR A 42 0.30 11.43 2.81
CA THR A 42 -0.86 11.88 3.56
C THR A 42 -2.01 10.88 3.41
N VAL A 43 -2.49 10.31 4.52
CA VAL A 43 -3.55 9.28 4.54
C VAL A 43 -4.85 9.82 3.97
N THR A 44 -5.41 9.11 3.00
CA THR A 44 -6.69 9.44 2.35
C THR A 44 -7.82 8.48 2.70
N HIS A 45 -7.49 7.22 3.00
CA HIS A 45 -8.44 6.21 3.46
C HIS A 45 -7.74 5.19 4.37
N SER A 46 -8.49 4.58 5.28
CA SER A 46 -8.04 3.38 5.98
C SER A 46 -9.22 2.48 6.33
N ARG A 47 -9.03 1.17 6.22
CA ARG A 47 -10.02 0.18 6.63
C ARG A 47 -9.35 -1.08 7.17
N LYS A 48 -10.12 -1.85 7.91
CA LYS A 48 -9.71 -3.19 8.33
C LYS A 48 -9.74 -4.14 7.12
N LEU A 49 -8.75 -5.03 7.05
CA LEU A 49 -8.78 -6.17 6.15
C LEU A 49 -9.84 -7.19 6.59
N THR A 50 -10.41 -7.88 5.63
CA THR A 50 -11.55 -8.78 5.78
C THR A 50 -11.27 -10.13 5.13
N LYS A 51 -12.09 -11.14 5.44
CA LYS A 51 -11.91 -12.48 4.86
C LYS A 51 -12.05 -12.53 3.33
N SER A 52 -12.69 -11.53 2.73
CA SER A 52 -12.83 -11.42 1.27
C SER A 52 -11.62 -10.77 0.59
N ASP A 53 -10.64 -10.25 1.33
CA ASP A 53 -9.44 -9.62 0.79
C ASP A 53 -8.32 -10.66 0.56
N LEU A 54 -7.39 -10.38 -0.37
CA LEU A 54 -6.19 -11.23 -0.58
C LEU A 54 -5.41 -11.43 0.74
N PHE A 55 -5.20 -10.33 1.46
CA PHE A 55 -4.68 -10.34 2.83
C PHE A 55 -5.86 -10.29 3.80
N THR A 56 -6.11 -11.37 4.52
CA THR A 56 -7.38 -11.54 5.24
C THR A 56 -7.44 -10.86 6.62
N LYS A 57 -6.30 -10.40 7.13
CA LYS A 57 -6.16 -9.83 8.48
C LYS A 57 -5.14 -8.69 8.50
N GLY A 58 -5.46 -7.65 9.27
CA GLY A 58 -4.65 -6.45 9.41
C GLY A 58 -5.41 -5.19 9.02
N THR A 59 -4.66 -4.19 8.58
CA THR A 59 -5.17 -2.89 8.14
C THR A 59 -4.62 -2.59 6.75
N VAL A 60 -5.42 -1.95 5.92
CA VAL A 60 -4.96 -1.33 4.68
C VAL A 60 -5.27 0.15 4.72
N LEU A 61 -4.35 0.97 4.24
CA LEU A 61 -4.51 2.41 4.12
C LEU A 61 -4.10 2.87 2.72
N SER A 62 -4.70 3.97 2.27
CA SER A 62 -4.22 4.70 1.10
C SER A 62 -3.62 6.03 1.51
N GLY A 63 -2.65 6.50 0.73
CA GLY A 63 -2.05 7.80 0.93
C GLY A 63 -1.64 8.47 -0.39
N ASN A 64 -1.71 9.80 -0.40
CA ASN A 64 -1.16 10.61 -1.48
C ASN A 64 0.30 10.88 -1.20
N CYS A 65 1.16 10.76 -2.21
CA CYS A 65 2.54 11.19 -2.08
C CYS A 65 2.60 12.72 -2.01
N ASP A 66 3.27 13.25 -0.99
CA ASP A 66 3.41 14.70 -0.78
C ASP A 66 4.30 15.33 -1.87
N ASP A 67 5.33 14.59 -2.33
CA ASP A 67 6.30 15.06 -3.33
C ASP A 67 5.78 14.88 -4.77
N PHE A 68 4.88 13.91 -4.99
CA PHE A 68 4.35 13.55 -6.31
C PHE A 68 2.82 13.42 -6.26
N PRO A 69 2.06 14.51 -6.49
CA PRO A 69 0.60 14.51 -6.29
C PRO A 69 -0.20 13.52 -7.16
N LYS A 70 0.42 13.01 -8.24
CA LYS A 70 -0.15 12.02 -9.16
C LYS A 70 0.13 10.57 -8.72
N ALA A 71 0.96 10.39 -7.70
CA ALA A 71 1.30 9.10 -7.12
C ALA A 71 0.51 8.85 -5.83
N TYR A 72 -0.17 7.71 -5.81
CA TYR A 72 -0.88 7.17 -4.66
C TYR A 72 -0.18 5.91 -4.17
N ILE A 73 -0.40 5.59 -2.91
CA ILE A 73 -0.03 4.28 -2.36
C ILE A 73 -1.22 3.60 -1.71
N GLU A 74 -1.19 2.28 -1.71
CA GLU A 74 -2.00 1.40 -0.88
C GLU A 74 -1.02 0.60 -0.02
N LEU A 75 -0.98 0.85 1.29
CA LEU A 75 -0.06 0.18 2.20
C LEU A 75 -0.82 -0.89 3.00
N ILE A 76 -0.36 -2.12 2.85
CA ILE A 76 -0.90 -3.30 3.52
C ILE A 76 -0.09 -3.54 4.80
N LEU A 77 -0.77 -3.52 5.94
CA LEU A 77 -0.21 -3.76 7.26
C LEU A 77 -0.82 -5.05 7.81
N PRO A 78 -0.30 -6.23 7.42
CA PRO A 78 -0.87 -7.52 7.82
C PRO A 78 -0.68 -7.77 9.33
N SER A 79 -1.61 -8.48 9.95
CA SER A 79 -1.47 -8.89 11.35
C SER A 79 -2.07 -10.28 11.61
N THR A 80 -1.53 -11.03 12.57
CA THR A 80 -1.92 -12.44 12.81
C THR A 80 -2.94 -12.61 13.94
N PHE A 81 -3.03 -11.66 14.87
CA PHE A 81 -3.84 -11.72 16.08
C PHE A 81 -4.97 -10.67 16.10
N SER A 82 -5.80 -10.70 17.15
CA SER A 82 -6.82 -9.67 17.46
C SER A 82 -6.19 -8.32 17.83
N THR A 83 -5.16 -7.89 17.10
CA THR A 83 -4.63 -6.53 17.18
C THR A 83 -5.81 -5.60 17.00
N PRO A 84 -6.14 -4.77 18.00
CA PRO A 84 -7.26 -3.87 17.89
C PRO A 84 -7.06 -3.02 16.65
N TYR A 85 -8.11 -2.96 15.82
CA TYR A 85 -8.08 -2.14 14.62
C TYR A 85 -7.74 -0.71 15.02
N THR A 86 -6.58 -0.26 14.57
CA THR A 86 -6.10 1.08 14.85
C THR A 86 -6.53 1.93 13.67
N SER A 87 -7.67 2.62 13.81
CA SER A 87 -8.08 3.59 12.80
C SER A 87 -7.01 4.67 12.70
N ILE A 88 -6.51 4.88 11.48
CA ILE A 88 -5.55 5.93 11.17
C ILE A 88 -6.35 7.15 10.71
N PRO A 89 -6.20 8.31 11.38
CA PRO A 89 -6.95 9.51 10.99
C PRO A 89 -6.65 9.92 9.55
N LEU A 90 -7.67 10.36 8.81
CA LEU A 90 -7.48 10.96 7.49
C LEU A 90 -6.70 12.28 7.62
N GLY A 91 -5.90 12.61 6.60
CA GLY A 91 -5.00 13.76 6.62
C GLY A 91 -3.76 13.58 7.50
N ARG A 92 -3.60 12.42 8.16
CA ARG A 92 -2.39 12.09 8.91
C ARG A 92 -1.23 11.89 7.96
N LYS A 93 -0.08 12.49 8.24
CA LYS A 93 1.17 12.20 7.54
C LYS A 93 1.90 11.01 8.14
N PHE A 94 2.51 10.21 7.29
CA PHE A 94 3.46 9.16 7.63
C PHE A 94 4.57 9.12 6.58
N SER A 95 5.69 8.49 6.91
CA SER A 95 6.81 8.33 5.99
C SER A 95 7.20 6.87 5.90
N LEU A 96 7.57 6.45 4.70
CA LEU A 96 8.26 5.18 4.43
C LEU A 96 9.73 5.49 4.21
N GLN A 97 10.60 4.86 4.99
CA GLN A 97 12.04 4.94 4.93
C GLN A 97 12.63 3.68 4.31
N ASN A 98 13.94 3.68 4.06
CA ASN A 98 14.61 2.52 3.48
C ASN A 98 14.52 1.30 4.41
N GLU A 99 14.58 1.55 5.71
CA GLU A 99 14.56 0.56 6.78
C GLU A 99 13.19 -0.10 6.94
N ASP A 100 12.12 0.49 6.39
CA ASP A 100 10.78 -0.10 6.39
C ASP A 100 10.63 -1.20 5.34
N PHE A 101 11.55 -1.27 4.36
CA PHE A 101 11.52 -2.21 3.23
C PHE A 101 10.10 -2.42 2.66
N SER A 102 9.40 -1.33 2.39
CA SER A 102 8.04 -1.35 1.85
C SER A 102 8.08 -1.78 0.39
N CYS A 103 7.90 -3.08 0.17
CA CYS A 103 8.04 -3.72 -1.12
C CYS A 103 6.80 -3.52 -1.99
N LEU A 104 7.04 -3.28 -3.27
CA LEU A 104 6.01 -3.20 -4.29
C LEU A 104 5.41 -4.58 -4.56
N LEU A 105 4.08 -4.69 -4.43
CA LEU A 105 3.32 -5.89 -4.78
C LEU A 105 2.52 -5.73 -6.05
N HIS A 106 2.09 -4.52 -6.36
CA HIS A 106 1.23 -4.27 -7.51
C HIS A 106 1.23 -2.79 -7.88
N VAL A 107 1.09 -2.52 -9.17
CA VAL A 107 0.97 -1.19 -9.76
C VAL A 107 -0.30 -1.11 -10.58
N ARG A 108 -1.04 -0.02 -10.42
CA ARG A 108 -2.22 0.27 -11.23
C ARG A 108 -2.31 1.74 -11.58
N LYS A 109 -3.07 2.07 -12.61
CA LYS A 109 -3.32 3.44 -13.07
C LYS A 109 -4.78 3.81 -12.82
N PRO A 110 -5.11 4.51 -11.71
CA PRO A 110 -6.49 4.93 -11.43
C PRO A 110 -7.04 5.92 -12.48
N SER A 111 -6.16 6.62 -13.19
CA SER A 111 -6.45 7.43 -14.36
C SER A 111 -5.23 7.46 -15.28
N GLU A 112 -5.34 8.04 -16.48
CA GLU A 112 -4.21 8.12 -17.43
C GLU A 112 -2.97 8.81 -16.84
N GLU A 113 -3.20 9.81 -15.99
CA GLU A 113 -2.16 10.63 -15.37
C GLU A 113 -1.75 10.20 -13.97
N SER A 114 -2.39 9.18 -13.38
CA SER A 114 -2.11 8.77 -12.01
C SER A 114 -1.65 7.33 -11.90
N ILE A 115 -0.89 7.07 -10.84
CA ILE A 115 -0.35 5.76 -10.54
C ILE A 115 -0.59 5.45 -9.07
N CYS A 116 -0.92 4.20 -8.77
CA CYS A 116 -1.08 3.70 -7.41
C CYS A 116 -0.18 2.48 -7.22
N PHE A 117 0.66 2.55 -6.19
CA PHE A 117 1.56 1.49 -5.77
C PHE A 117 0.98 0.77 -4.56
N THR A 118 0.71 -0.52 -4.67
CA THR A 118 0.37 -1.37 -3.53
C THR A 118 1.65 -1.90 -2.90
N LEU A 119 1.82 -1.66 -1.61
CA LEU A 119 3.04 -1.91 -0.86
C LEU A 119 2.79 -2.80 0.35
N ILE A 120 3.81 -3.58 0.72
CA ILE A 120 3.85 -4.34 1.98
C ILE A 120 5.23 -4.20 2.65
N PRO A 121 5.31 -3.84 3.95
CA PRO A 121 6.57 -3.93 4.69
C PRO A 121 6.95 -5.40 4.90
N ILE A 122 8.15 -5.79 4.48
CA ILE A 122 8.58 -7.20 4.54
C ILE A 122 9.43 -7.54 5.77
N THR A 123 9.91 -6.54 6.52
CA THR A 123 10.56 -6.77 7.82
C THR A 123 9.56 -7.14 8.90
N TYR A 124 8.31 -6.74 8.72
CA TYR A 124 7.23 -6.89 9.70
C TYR A 124 7.53 -6.24 11.07
N ASP A 125 8.33 -5.17 11.08
CA ASP A 125 8.53 -4.32 12.26
C ASP A 125 7.31 -3.44 12.54
N ASP A 126 7.10 -3.09 13.81
CA ASP A 126 6.00 -2.21 14.24
C ASP A 126 5.92 -0.92 13.39
N PHE A 127 4.83 -0.75 12.65
CA PHE A 127 4.65 0.38 11.75
C PHE A 127 4.30 1.65 12.51
N SER A 128 5.15 2.67 12.42
CA SER A 128 4.97 3.93 13.14
C SER A 128 4.02 4.90 12.43
N VAL A 129 2.82 5.10 12.97
CA VAL A 129 1.83 6.08 12.49
C VAL A 129 2.06 7.46 13.13
N SER A 130 2.66 7.48 14.31
CA SER A 130 3.09 8.70 15.02
C SER A 130 4.23 8.38 15.98
N LYS A 131 4.85 9.43 16.55
CA LYS A 131 5.82 9.30 17.65
C LYS A 131 5.33 8.49 18.85
N THR A 132 4.00 8.36 19.02
CA THR A 132 3.38 7.72 20.19
C THR A 132 2.50 6.53 19.82
N ARG A 133 2.41 6.18 18.53
CA ARG A 133 1.47 5.17 18.05
C ARG A 133 2.12 4.33 16.96
N SER A 134 2.37 3.07 17.29
CA SER A 134 2.74 2.03 16.34
C SER A 134 1.58 1.06 16.10
N ILE A 135 1.60 0.42 14.94
CA ILE A 135 0.72 -0.70 14.58
C ILE A 135 1.60 -1.95 14.51
N LYS A 136 1.27 -2.95 15.32
CA LYS A 136 1.93 -4.25 15.23
C LYS A 136 1.56 -4.91 13.91
N ILE A 137 2.58 -5.29 13.15
CA ILE A 137 2.42 -6.07 11.92
C ILE A 137 3.10 -7.43 12.08
N ASN A 138 2.61 -8.40 11.31
CA ASN A 138 3.12 -9.76 11.34
C ASN A 138 2.98 -10.36 9.94
N PRO A 139 3.87 -11.29 9.55
CA PRO A 139 3.73 -11.99 8.28
C PRO A 139 2.36 -12.69 8.22
N PRO A 140 1.64 -12.59 7.08
CA PRO A 140 0.38 -13.29 6.92
C PRO A 140 0.62 -14.81 6.95
N THR A 141 -0.21 -15.54 7.68
CA THR A 141 -0.10 -17.01 7.76
C THR A 141 -0.57 -17.71 6.48
N ALA A 142 -1.49 -17.08 5.75
CA ALA A 142 -2.05 -17.57 4.51
C ALA A 142 -2.64 -16.39 3.73
N LEU A 143 -2.66 -16.53 2.40
CA LEU A 143 -3.32 -15.60 1.49
C LEU A 143 -4.61 -16.22 0.97
N ASN A 144 -5.62 -15.39 0.72
CA ASN A 144 -6.83 -15.77 0.01
C ASN A 144 -6.65 -15.44 -1.47
N ILE A 145 -6.23 -16.41 -2.28
CA ILE A 145 -5.89 -16.19 -3.69
C ILE A 145 -7.10 -15.70 -4.51
N ASP A 146 -8.31 -16.09 -4.11
CA ASP A 146 -9.57 -15.63 -4.73
C ASP A 146 -10.08 -14.30 -4.13
N GLY A 147 -9.29 -13.68 -3.25
CA GLY A 147 -9.64 -12.46 -2.55
C GLY A 147 -9.65 -11.23 -3.46
N ALA A 148 -10.44 -10.24 -3.06
CA ALA A 148 -10.51 -8.94 -3.71
C ALA A 148 -9.12 -8.31 -3.83
N TRP A 149 -8.84 -7.81 -5.03
CA TRP A 149 -7.61 -7.12 -5.41
C TRP A 149 -7.92 -6.14 -6.56
N PRO A 150 -7.52 -4.86 -6.50
CA PRO A 150 -6.84 -4.18 -5.39
C PRO A 150 -7.74 -4.03 -4.14
N LEU A 151 -7.15 -3.65 -3.00
CA LEU A 151 -7.84 -3.64 -1.70
C LEU A 151 -8.62 -2.34 -1.45
N ILE A 152 -8.22 -1.24 -2.07
CA ILE A 152 -8.85 0.08 -1.99
C ILE A 152 -9.32 0.49 -3.38
N ASN A 153 -10.60 0.87 -3.45
CA ASN A 153 -11.21 1.38 -4.67
C ASN A 153 -10.65 2.74 -5.06
N ASP A 154 -10.64 3.03 -6.36
CA ASP A 154 -10.07 4.26 -6.95
C ASP A 154 -10.75 5.51 -6.41
N SER A 155 -12.05 5.44 -6.15
CA SER A 155 -12.84 6.50 -5.54
C SER A 155 -12.38 6.89 -4.12
N ASP A 156 -11.70 5.98 -3.43
CA ASP A 156 -11.23 6.19 -2.06
C ASP A 156 -9.73 6.50 -1.99
N LEU A 157 -9.02 6.53 -3.12
CA LEU A 157 -7.63 6.99 -3.16
C LEU A 157 -7.52 8.50 -2.94
N LYS A 158 -8.48 9.28 -3.42
CA LYS A 158 -8.49 10.75 -3.28
C LYS A 158 -9.10 11.14 -1.93
N SER A 159 -8.45 12.11 -1.26
CA SER A 159 -9.01 12.71 -0.05
C SER A 159 -10.36 13.35 -0.35
N LYS A 160 -11.39 12.99 0.43
CA LYS A 160 -12.71 13.67 0.40
C LYS A 160 -12.73 14.94 1.27
N ILE A 161 -11.58 15.32 1.85
CA ILE A 161 -11.47 16.53 2.67
C ILE A 161 -11.29 17.71 1.73
N GLU A 162 -12.37 18.47 1.49
CA GLU A 162 -12.27 19.78 0.86
C GLU A 162 -11.39 20.70 1.72
N PRO A 163 -10.48 21.49 1.13
CA PRO A 163 -9.78 22.52 1.88
C PRO A 163 -10.82 23.49 2.45
N LYS A 164 -10.83 23.67 3.78
CA LYS A 164 -11.57 24.77 4.39
C LYS A 164 -11.12 26.06 3.72
N LYS A 165 -12.03 26.70 2.96
CA LYS A 165 -11.83 28.06 2.46
C LYS A 165 -11.43 28.94 3.66
N PRO A 166 -10.35 29.74 3.56
CA PRO A 166 -10.10 30.77 4.55
C PRO A 166 -11.27 31.77 4.50
N SER A 167 -11.89 31.98 5.66
CA SER A 167 -12.89 33.01 5.90
C SER A 167 -12.29 34.41 5.86
#